data_AF-A0A7V9NUW8-F1
#
_entry.id   AF-A0A7V9NUW8-F1
#
_cell.length_a   1.000
_cell.length_b   1.000
_cell.length_c   1.000
_cell.angle_alpha   90.00
_cell.angle_beta   90.00
_cell.angle_gamma   90.00
#
_symmetry.space_group_name_H-M   'P 1'
#
loop_
_entity.id
_entity.type
_entity.pdbx_description
1 polymer ?
#
loop_
_entity_poly.entity_id
_entity_poly.type
_entity_poly.pdbx_seq_one_letter_code
_entity_poly.pdbx_strand_id
1 'polypeptide(L)'
;MGHLLADIEKLRVDRGVDTWLVFGMSWGTTLGLAYAENCPERVIGLVLVGAALGRPSEVDWLYKTIAPLFPEHYERFIAGLSTPEREQVVATYRQRVEDPDAGVRAEFARRWTEWDWA
;
A
#
# COMPACT_ATOMS: atom_id res chain seq x y z
N MET A 1 -7.01 -8.60 -3.39
CA MET A 1 -7.76 -7.69 -4.26
C MET A 1 -9.26 -7.98 -4.25
N GLY A 2 -9.71 -9.21 -4.53
CA GLY A 2 -11.15 -9.54 -4.60
C GLY A 2 -12.00 -9.11 -3.40
N HIS A 3 -11.51 -9.28 -2.16
CA HIS A 3 -12.23 -8.81 -0.97
C HIS A 3 -12.51 -7.30 -0.98
N LEU A 4 -11.53 -6.48 -1.37
CA LEU A 4 -11.68 -5.02 -1.39
C LEU A 4 -12.64 -4.55 -2.48
N LEU A 5 -12.60 -5.19 -3.67
CA LEU A 5 -13.55 -4.89 -4.73
C LEU A 5 -14.99 -5.24 -4.32
N ALA A 6 -15.16 -6.37 -3.63
CA ALA A 6 -16.45 -6.78 -3.07
C ALA A 6 -16.94 -5.80 -1.99
N ASP A 7 -16.04 -5.30 -1.13
CA ASP A 7 -16.39 -4.31 -0.11
C ASP A 7 -16.82 -2.98 -0.75
N ILE A 8 -16.15 -2.54 -1.82
CA ILE A 8 -16.55 -1.37 -2.60
C ILE A 8 -17.98 -1.53 -3.14
N GLU A 9 -18.29 -2.66 -3.79
CA GLU A 9 -19.65 -2.92 -4.30
C GLU A 9 -20.69 -3.02 -3.17
N LYS A 10 -20.32 -3.63 -2.05
CA LYS A 10 -21.20 -3.72 -0.88
C LYS A 10 -21.57 -2.33 -0.37
N LEU A 11 -20.59 -1.42 -0.26
CA LEU A 11 -20.83 -0.03 0.13
C LEU A 11 -21.68 0.70 -0.93
N ARG A 12 -21.42 0.49 -2.22
CA ARG A 12 -22.19 1.11 -3.30
C ARG A 12 -23.67 0.74 -3.23
N VAL A 13 -23.96 -0.56 -3.09
CA VAL A 13 -25.33 -1.09 -3.00
C VAL A 13 -26.02 -0.66 -1.72
N ASP A 14 -25.34 -0.74 -0.57
CA ASP A 14 -25.86 -0.30 0.74
C ASP A 14 -26.34 1.16 0.71
N ARG A 15 -25.66 2.01 -0.08
CA ARG A 15 -25.98 3.43 -0.22
C ARG A 15 -26.89 3.77 -1.40
N GLY A 16 -27.35 2.76 -2.14
CA GLY A 16 -28.23 2.96 -3.30
C GLY A 16 -27.60 3.81 -4.41
N VAL A 17 -26.28 3.72 -4.61
CA VAL A 17 -25.55 4.48 -5.62
C VAL A 17 -25.49 3.66 -6.90
N ASP A 18 -26.14 4.09 -8.00
CA ASP A 18 -26.16 3.31 -9.24
C ASP A 18 -24.80 3.30 -9.97
N THR A 19 -24.20 4.49 -10.10
CA THR A 19 -22.88 4.73 -10.68
C THR A 19 -22.19 5.87 -9.94
N TRP A 20 -20.85 5.93 -10.00
CA TRP A 20 -20.07 6.95 -9.29
C TRP A 20 -18.74 7.31 -9.96
N LEU A 21 -18.24 8.48 -9.60
CA LEU A 21 -16.87 8.90 -9.89
C LEU A 21 -15.93 8.20 -8.90
N VAL A 22 -14.90 7.54 -9.42
CA VAL A 22 -13.90 6.87 -8.59
C VAL A 22 -12.68 7.77 -8.44
N PHE A 23 -12.45 8.26 -7.23
CA PHE A 23 -11.27 9.01 -6.86
C PHE A 23 -10.27 8.08 -6.17
N GLY A 24 -9.03 8.03 -6.66
CA GLY A 24 -7.95 7.21 -6.10
C GLY A 24 -6.66 8.01 -5.95
N MET A 25 -5.94 7.79 -4.85
CA MET A 25 -4.63 8.40 -4.60
C MET A 25 -3.63 7.37 -4.07
N SER A 26 -2.36 7.43 -4.49
CA SER A 26 -1.33 6.46 -4.10
C SER A 26 -1.80 5.03 -4.41
N TRP A 27 -1.72 4.07 -3.48
CA TRP A 27 -2.29 2.72 -3.69
C TRP A 27 -3.78 2.73 -4.08
N GLY A 28 -4.53 3.76 -3.69
CA GLY A 28 -5.90 3.96 -4.14
C GLY A 28 -6.04 4.11 -5.66
N THR A 29 -4.98 4.50 -6.39
CA THR A 29 -5.01 4.47 -7.87
C THR A 29 -5.00 3.04 -8.41
N THR A 30 -4.19 2.15 -7.83
CA THR A 30 -4.20 0.72 -8.18
C THR A 30 -5.57 0.11 -7.92
N LEU A 31 -6.16 0.40 -6.75
CA LEU A 31 -7.48 -0.11 -6.41
C LEU A 31 -8.59 0.48 -7.30
N GLY A 32 -8.54 1.79 -7.57
CA GLY A 32 -9.50 2.47 -8.42
C GLY A 32 -9.47 1.97 -9.87
N LEU A 33 -8.27 1.74 -10.42
CA LEU A 33 -8.10 1.11 -11.73
C LEU A 33 -8.65 -0.32 -11.75
N ALA A 34 -8.26 -1.14 -10.77
CA ALA A 34 -8.76 -2.52 -10.67
C ALA A 34 -10.29 -2.56 -10.56
N TYR A 35 -10.90 -1.65 -9.79
CA TYR A 35 -12.35 -1.56 -9.68
C TYR A 35 -13.00 -1.15 -11.01
N ALA A 36 -12.46 -0.14 -11.70
CA ALA A 36 -12.97 0.29 -13.00
C ALA A 36 -12.86 -0.79 -14.09
N GLU A 37 -11.81 -1.62 -14.05
CA GLU A 37 -11.65 -2.76 -14.98
C GLU A 37 -12.69 -3.87 -14.72
N ASN A 38 -13.09 -4.07 -13.46
CA ASN A 38 -14.02 -5.15 -13.08
C ASN A 38 -15.49 -4.71 -13.11
N CYS A 39 -15.77 -3.42 -12.93
CA CYS A 39 -17.13 -2.86 -12.87
C CYS A 39 -17.26 -1.60 -13.75
N PRO A 40 -16.89 -1.65 -15.05
CA PRO A 40 -16.84 -0.47 -15.91
C PRO A 40 -18.19 0.24 -16.03
N GLU A 41 -19.30 -0.50 -15.95
CA GLU A 41 -20.66 0.05 -16.01
C GLU A 41 -21.06 0.82 -14.75
N ARG A 42 -20.28 0.72 -13.67
CA ARG A 42 -20.49 1.43 -12.40
C ARG A 42 -19.69 2.72 -12.30
N VAL A 43 -18.74 2.94 -13.20
CA VAL A 43 -17.79 4.06 -13.12
C VAL A 43 -18.10 5.11 -14.19
N ILE A 44 -18.47 6.32 -13.76
CA ILE A 44 -18.71 7.45 -14.68
C ILE A 44 -17.44 8.25 -15.00
N GLY A 45 -16.36 8.02 -14.25
CA GLY A 45 -15.06 8.63 -14.48
C GLY A 45 -14.05 8.28 -13.38
N LEU A 46 -12.78 8.54 -13.68
CA LEU A 46 -11.65 8.31 -12.78
C LEU A 46 -10.89 9.61 -12.52
N VAL A 47 -10.57 9.86 -11.26
CA VAL A 47 -9.61 10.90 -10.86
C VAL A 47 -8.50 10.21 -10.07
N LEU A 48 -7.32 10.10 -10.68
CA LEU A 48 -6.17 9.36 -10.15
C LEU A 48 -5.03 10.33 -9.85
N VAL A 49 -4.56 10.38 -8.60
CA VAL A 49 -3.54 11.32 -8.13
C VAL A 49 -2.36 10.55 -7.53
N GLY A 50 -1.12 10.95 -7.84
CA GLY A 50 0.07 10.26 -7.30
C GLY A 50 0.07 8.78 -7.68
N ALA A 51 -0.01 8.50 -8.98
CA ALA A 51 -0.26 7.16 -9.49
C ALA A 51 0.78 6.14 -9.02
N ALA A 52 0.29 5.05 -8.45
CA ALA A 52 1.01 3.82 -8.20
C ALA A 52 0.32 2.66 -8.93
N LEU A 53 1.10 1.70 -9.41
CA LEU A 53 0.60 0.47 -10.04
C LEU A 53 1.07 -0.79 -9.30
N GLY A 54 1.89 -0.62 -8.26
CA GLY A 54 2.42 -1.72 -7.47
C GLY A 54 3.50 -2.52 -8.19
N ARG A 55 4.18 -1.92 -9.16
CA ARG A 55 5.27 -2.60 -9.89
C ARG A 55 6.44 -2.87 -8.95
N PRO A 56 7.21 -3.97 -9.14
CA PRO A 56 8.39 -4.23 -8.33
C PRO A 56 9.38 -3.05 -8.31
N SER A 57 9.55 -2.35 -9.44
CA SER A 57 10.40 -1.16 -9.53
C SER A 57 9.91 0.02 -8.69
N GLU A 58 8.58 0.20 -8.57
CA GLU A 58 7.99 1.26 -7.73
C GLU A 58 8.19 0.94 -6.25
N VAL A 59 8.03 -0.34 -5.88
CA VAL A 59 8.28 -0.83 -4.52
C VAL A 59 9.75 -0.68 -4.15
N ASP A 60 10.68 -1.13 -5.00
CA ASP A 60 12.11 -0.96 -4.76
C ASP A 60 12.50 0.53 -4.69
N TRP A 61 11.88 1.38 -5.50
CA TRP A 61 12.12 2.81 -5.44
C TRP A 61 11.74 3.40 -4.07
N LEU A 62 10.53 3.09 -3.59
CA LEU A 62 9.98 3.56 -2.31
C LEU A 62 10.72 3.05 -1.09
N TYR A 63 11.26 1.83 -1.13
CA TYR A 63 11.82 1.18 0.06
C TYR A 63 13.33 0.97 0.03
N LYS A 64 14.01 1.37 -1.05
CA LYS A 64 15.48 1.26 -1.17
C LYS A 64 16.08 2.43 -1.92
N THR A 65 15.60 2.75 -3.11
CA THR A 65 16.27 3.75 -3.97
C THR A 65 16.19 5.15 -3.40
N ILE A 66 15.07 5.53 -2.76
CA ILE A 66 14.89 6.85 -2.15
C ILE A 66 15.61 7.00 -0.79
N ALA A 67 16.07 5.91 -0.19
CA ALA A 67 16.73 5.87 1.12
C ALA A 67 17.82 6.94 1.34
N PRO A 68 18.71 7.24 0.36
CA PRO A 68 19.76 8.25 0.57
C PRO A 68 19.24 9.67 0.82
N LEU A 69 17.98 9.97 0.48
CA LEU A 69 17.35 11.26 0.77
C LEU A 69 16.91 11.38 2.24
N PHE A 70 16.72 10.26 2.93
CA PHE A 70 16.21 10.18 4.31
C PHE A 70 17.04 9.20 5.16
N PRO A 71 18.37 9.44 5.30
CA PRO A 71 19.30 8.44 5.83
C PRO A 71 18.95 8.00 7.26
N GLU A 72 18.62 8.93 8.16
CA GLU A 72 18.30 8.62 9.55
C GLU A 72 17.01 7.80 9.70
N HIS A 73 15.99 8.11 8.89
CA HIS A 73 14.75 7.35 8.85
C HIS A 73 14.99 5.96 8.28
N TYR A 74 15.78 5.84 7.21
CA TYR A 74 16.10 4.56 6.61
C TYR A 74 16.92 3.67 7.55
N GLU A 75 17.92 4.21 8.25
CA GLU A 75 18.69 3.47 9.25
C GLU A 75 17.79 2.86 10.32
N ARG A 76 16.82 3.63 10.84
CA ARG A 76 15.81 3.13 11.77
C ARG A 76 14.88 2.11 11.12
N PHE A 77 14.53 2.27 9.85
CA PHE A 77 13.71 1.32 9.11
C PHE A 77 14.43 -0.03 8.93
N ILE A 78 15.74 -0.07 8.71
CA ILE A 78 16.46 -1.34 8.52
C ILE A 78 17.19 -1.86 9.77
N ALA A 79 17.15 -1.13 10.89
CA ALA A 79 17.81 -1.52 12.13
C ALA A 79 17.45 -2.95 12.60
N GLY A 80 18.46 -3.72 12.99
CA GLY A 80 18.28 -5.10 13.46
C GLY A 80 17.99 -6.14 12.38
N LEU A 81 17.79 -5.74 11.11
CA LEU A 81 17.65 -6.67 10.00
C LEU A 81 19.02 -7.19 9.54
N SER A 82 19.09 -8.49 9.26
CA SER A 82 20.21 -9.13 8.57
C SER A 82 20.31 -8.69 7.10
N THR A 83 21.43 -8.94 6.44
CA THR A 83 21.61 -8.58 5.02
C THR A 83 20.51 -9.15 4.11
N PRO A 84 20.14 -10.44 4.19
CA PRO A 84 19.05 -10.98 3.37
C PRO A 84 17.69 -10.34 3.69
N GLU A 85 17.42 -10.06 4.97
CA GLU A 85 16.19 -9.37 5.38
C GLU A 85 16.10 -7.95 4.82
N ARG A 86 17.23 -7.24 4.68
CA ARG A 86 17.30 -5.91 4.06
C ARG A 86 17.07 -5.96 2.55
N GLU A 87 17.60 -6.97 1.87
CA GLU A 87 17.35 -7.16 0.43
C GLU A 87 15.86 -7.42 0.15
N GLN A 88 15.17 -8.06 1.10
CA GLN A 88 13.74 -8.36 1.03
C GLN A 88 12.91 -7.51 2.00
N VAL A 89 13.32 -6.27 2.27
CA VAL A 89 12.78 -5.45 3.38
C VAL A 89 11.25 -5.42 3.47
N VAL A 90 10.55 -5.26 2.35
CA VAL A 90 9.07 -5.23 2.32
C VAL A 90 8.47 -6.59 2.71
N ALA A 91 9.04 -7.69 2.24
CA ALA A 91 8.58 -9.03 2.59
C ALA A 91 8.89 -9.36 4.05
N THR A 92 10.07 -8.96 4.54
CA THR A 92 10.44 -9.05 5.95
C THR A 92 9.44 -8.31 6.81
N TYR A 93 9.17 -7.03 6.51
CA TYR A 93 8.22 -6.23 7.26
C TYR A 93 6.81 -6.80 7.21
N ARG A 94 6.35 -7.31 6.06
CA ARG A 94 5.06 -8.01 5.95
C ARG A 94 4.95 -9.16 6.95
N GLN A 95 5.98 -10.01 7.03
CA GLN A 95 5.99 -11.12 7.99
C GLN A 95 5.92 -10.61 9.44
N ARG A 96 6.63 -9.53 9.76
CA ARG A 96 6.68 -8.97 11.13
C ARG A 96 5.38 -8.29 11.54
N VAL A 97 4.67 -7.64 10.63
CA VAL A 97 3.34 -7.06 10.93
C VAL A 97 2.24 -8.12 11.02
N GLU A 98 2.48 -9.33 10.53
CA GLU A 98 1.61 -10.50 10.65
C GLU A 98 2.08 -11.48 11.76
N ASP A 99 3.13 -11.15 12.50
CA ASP A 99 3.75 -12.00 13.54
C ASP A 99 2.74 -12.35 14.65
N PRO A 100 2.77 -13.55 15.26
CA PRO A 100 1.91 -13.88 16.40
C PRO A 100 2.10 -12.97 17.63
N ASP A 101 3.31 -12.44 17.84
CA ASP A 101 3.62 -11.53 18.94
C ASP A 101 3.13 -10.10 18.62
N ALA A 102 2.24 -9.59 19.48
CA ALA A 102 1.68 -8.24 19.34
C ALA A 102 2.73 -7.13 19.45
N GLY A 103 3.77 -7.33 20.25
CA GLY A 103 4.89 -6.40 20.40
C GLY A 103 5.69 -6.29 19.11
N VAL A 104 5.98 -7.42 18.46
CA VAL A 104 6.67 -7.45 17.15
C VAL A 104 5.83 -6.75 16.09
N ARG A 105 4.52 -7.07 16.01
CA ARG A 105 3.62 -6.39 15.05
C ARG A 105 3.61 -4.88 15.24
N ALA A 106 3.45 -4.42 16.49
CA ALA A 106 3.35 -3.00 16.81
C ALA A 106 4.67 -2.26 16.52
N GLU A 107 5.81 -2.86 16.86
CA GLU A 107 7.12 -2.26 16.60
C GLU A 107 7.35 -2.06 15.10
N PHE A 108 7.15 -3.11 14.30
CA PHE A 108 7.39 -3.04 12.86
C PHE A 108 6.37 -2.18 12.13
N ALA A 109 5.09 -2.20 12.54
CA ALA A 109 4.09 -1.29 11.98
C ALA A 109 4.44 0.18 12.24
N ARG A 110 4.94 0.50 13.45
CA ARG A 110 5.40 1.86 13.79
C ARG A 110 6.60 2.25 12.94
N ARG A 111 7.63 1.40 12.83
CA ARG A 111 8.84 1.69 12.07
C ARG A 111 8.55 1.88 10.57
N TRP A 112 7.63 1.09 10.02
CA TRP A 112 7.18 1.26 8.63
C TRP A 112 6.47 2.59 8.46
N THR A 113 5.55 2.93 9.37
CA THR A 113 4.88 4.24 9.36
C THR A 113 5.91 5.39 9.42
N GLU A 114 6.90 5.31 10.29
CA GLU A 114 7.94 6.35 10.40
C GLU A 114 8.82 6.50 9.16
N TRP A 115 8.95 5.45 8.36
CA TRP A 115 9.58 5.51 7.05
C TRP A 115 8.68 6.17 6.01
N ASP A 116 7.40 5.80 5.96
CA ASP A 116 6.43 6.34 5.00
C ASP A 116 6.15 7.85 5.19
N TRP A 117 6.38 8.38 6.39
CA TRP A 117 6.20 9.79 6.75
C TRP A 117 7.52 10.62 6.77
N ALA A 118 8.64 10.03 6.36
CA ALA A 118 9.96 10.68 6.35
C ALA A 118 10.06 11.90 5.42
#